data_AF-A0A8J2PUY6-F1
#
_entry.id   AF-A0A8J2PUY6-F1
#
_cell.length_a   1.000
_cell.length_b   1.000
_cell.length_c   1.000
_cell.angle_alpha   90.00
_cell.angle_beta   90.00
_cell.angle_gamma   90.00
#
_symmetry.space_group_name_H-M   'P 1'
#
loop_
_entity.id
_entity.type
_entity.pdbx_description
1 polymer ?
#
loop_
_entity_poly.entity_id
_entity_poly.type
_entity_poly.pdbx_seq_one_letter_code
_entity_poly.pdbx_strand_id
1 'polypeptide(L)'
;MISIKQEVSSVAACSFMVGSKTIQPSIEAHLKPVTSLHNPVVATTDQYSTLASKCEKVAKELLDTEMKYCHDLTQCYEIFSQGLQGIISTSLASQLFLNFEQLIFVSTSIANALKQLPPGDVFVEKFDLLHAYVEFCSKQQAALEMLNELEHNNVSFRQAYRSCCIKTKGINFSYFLLLPMNRITRYPLIFEKLVKYTDPNDAKRKNLEKVCELLKSLCTEINDVVSAMDSSSMLIWAQQHVHCEAIQPPIVFLSSTRKVGPRCLLHSGALQKQLNGKILVALLFNDFLMLTTPMEPIEQLEEFRISKTSEFHLNLYKTPLLLENARVEQSKEMDDCSFEVLSGEFSVILRAPNRNARLFWIAQIEKAINEYRNQCLTLKKPSISCDMSEQGRLFVELVCILNVDSTLRLLGTQSILCKFQIGQSSTYADVDINKKEHLCTTQLPIYKTAYDDFFEVAIFLNRIFSPDLCAGSSKIAMADLLTTATMHRGPMSKQFDCEPGDITNLRPRVILKFVVQLFY
;
A
#
# COMPACT_ATOMS: atom_id res chain seq x y z
N MET A 1 23.37 -21.72 -34.37
CA MET A 1 23.09 -20.28 -34.43
C MET A 1 21.62 -20.15 -34.81
N ILE A 2 20.84 -19.43 -33.98
CA ILE A 2 19.42 -19.06 -34.16
C ILE A 2 18.39 -20.17 -33.81
N SER A 3 17.40 -19.78 -32.99
CA SER A 3 16.20 -20.51 -32.52
C SER A 3 16.26 -21.40 -31.26
N ILE A 4 16.66 -20.85 -30.10
CA ILE A 4 16.15 -21.28 -28.75
C ILE A 4 16.13 -20.07 -27.79
N LYS A 5 15.64 -18.89 -28.23
CA LYS A 5 15.62 -17.66 -27.41
C LYS A 5 14.22 -17.08 -27.15
N GLN A 6 13.13 -17.78 -27.49
CA GLN A 6 11.79 -17.17 -27.50
C GLN A 6 10.72 -17.79 -26.59
N GLU A 7 11.03 -18.80 -25.77
CA GLU A 7 10.00 -19.45 -24.91
C GLU A 7 10.13 -19.19 -23.40
N VAL A 8 11.11 -18.40 -22.95
CA VAL A 8 11.29 -18.10 -21.51
C VAL A 8 10.71 -16.73 -21.11
N SER A 9 10.27 -15.90 -22.06
CA SER A 9 9.69 -14.58 -21.79
C SER A 9 8.15 -14.52 -21.79
N SER A 10 7.44 -15.62 -22.08
CA SER A 10 5.96 -15.61 -22.16
C SER A 10 5.24 -15.99 -20.85
N VAL A 11 5.96 -16.45 -19.82
CA VAL A 11 5.35 -16.83 -18.52
C VAL A 11 5.42 -15.68 -17.49
N ALA A 12 6.17 -14.61 -17.78
CA ALA A 12 6.28 -13.42 -16.92
C ALA A 12 5.26 -12.30 -17.26
N ALA A 13 4.34 -12.54 -18.21
CA ALA A 13 3.37 -11.55 -18.68
C ALA A 13 1.91 -11.87 -18.27
N CYS A 14 1.71 -12.51 -17.12
CA CYS A 14 0.38 -12.54 -16.51
C CYS A 14 0.21 -11.31 -15.61
N SER A 15 -0.03 -10.18 -16.27
CA SER A 15 -0.65 -9.01 -15.65
C SER A 15 -1.92 -9.46 -14.94
N PHE A 16 -1.99 -9.27 -13.62
CA PHE A 16 -3.21 -9.42 -12.84
C PHE A 16 -4.22 -8.36 -13.29
N MET A 17 -5.01 -8.69 -14.32
CA MET A 17 -6.31 -8.07 -14.55
C MET A 17 -7.36 -8.87 -13.76
N VAL A 18 -7.57 -8.50 -12.50
CA VAL A 18 -8.84 -8.82 -11.83
C VAL A 18 -9.90 -7.92 -12.48
N GLY A 19 -10.53 -8.44 -13.52
CA GLY A 19 -11.70 -7.83 -14.14
C GLY A 19 -12.83 -7.75 -13.12
N SER A 20 -13.01 -6.58 -12.55
CA SER A 20 -14.21 -6.20 -11.81
C SER A 20 -15.35 -6.06 -12.80
N LYS A 21 -16.15 -7.10 -13.00
CA LYS A 21 -17.47 -6.96 -13.65
C LYS A 21 -18.51 -6.70 -12.58
N THR A 22 -18.75 -5.42 -12.36
CA THR A 22 -19.97 -4.87 -11.75
C THR A 22 -21.17 -5.34 -12.55
N ILE A 23 -22.09 -6.09 -11.93
CA ILE A 23 -23.46 -6.24 -12.42
C ILE A 23 -24.38 -5.74 -11.31
N GLN A 24 -24.97 -4.57 -11.54
CA GLN A 24 -26.09 -4.03 -10.77
C GLN A 24 -27.42 -4.27 -11.53
N PRO A 25 -28.58 -4.14 -10.85
CA PRO A 25 -29.71 -5.05 -10.97
C PRO A 25 -30.95 -4.45 -11.66
N SER A 26 -31.84 -5.30 -12.19
CA SER A 26 -33.19 -4.88 -12.61
C SER A 26 -34.24 -6.00 -12.43
N ILE A 27 -35.02 -5.87 -11.35
CA ILE A 27 -36.50 -5.89 -11.26
C ILE A 27 -37.30 -7.14 -11.70
N GLU A 28 -37.86 -7.79 -10.67
CA GLU A 28 -39.23 -8.32 -10.47
C GLU A 28 -40.14 -8.62 -11.68
N ALA A 29 -40.66 -9.86 -11.72
CA ALA A 29 -42.01 -10.19 -11.24
C ALA A 29 -42.55 -11.45 -11.96
N HIS A 30 -42.95 -12.48 -11.21
CA HIS A 30 -44.29 -13.07 -11.25
C HIS A 30 -44.35 -14.33 -10.37
N LEU A 31 -44.94 -14.15 -9.18
CA LEU A 31 -45.44 -15.23 -8.32
C LEU A 31 -46.74 -15.80 -8.89
N LYS A 32 -46.92 -17.13 -8.79
CA LYS A 32 -48.16 -17.83 -8.40
C LYS A 32 -47.89 -19.33 -8.16
N PRO A 33 -48.75 -20.06 -7.41
CA PRO A 33 -48.33 -20.69 -6.15
C PRO A 33 -48.53 -22.23 -6.06
N VAL A 34 -47.78 -22.81 -5.10
CA VAL A 34 -48.08 -23.99 -4.25
C VAL A 34 -48.50 -25.31 -4.93
N THR A 35 -47.67 -26.35 -4.77
CA THR A 35 -48.06 -27.55 -4.01
C THR A 35 -46.85 -28.42 -3.63
N SER A 36 -46.91 -28.92 -2.41
CA SER A 36 -46.00 -29.83 -1.72
C SER A 36 -45.58 -31.07 -2.52
N LEU A 37 -44.31 -31.46 -2.39
CA LEU A 37 -43.93 -32.83 -2.05
C LEU A 37 -42.51 -32.84 -1.49
N HIS A 38 -42.44 -33.15 -0.20
CA HIS A 38 -41.24 -33.48 0.54
C HIS A 38 -40.67 -34.78 -0.04
N ASN A 39 -39.49 -34.74 -0.66
CA ASN A 39 -38.71 -35.94 -0.97
C ASN A 39 -37.25 -35.67 -0.58
N PRO A 40 -36.67 -36.41 0.38
CA PRO A 40 -35.24 -36.39 0.57
C PRO A 40 -34.60 -37.10 -0.63
N VAL A 41 -33.75 -36.38 -1.37
CA VAL A 41 -32.91 -37.01 -2.40
C VAL A 41 -31.89 -37.87 -1.68
N VAL A 42 -32.19 -39.16 -1.55
CA VAL A 42 -31.23 -40.18 -1.12
C VAL A 42 -30.20 -40.30 -2.23
N ALA A 43 -29.04 -39.67 -2.04
CA ALA A 43 -27.87 -39.95 -2.87
C ALA A 43 -27.50 -41.43 -2.68
N THR A 44 -27.48 -42.17 -3.79
CA THR A 44 -27.20 -43.61 -3.79
C THR A 44 -25.75 -43.88 -3.38
N THR A 45 -25.53 -45.02 -2.69
CA THR A 45 -24.24 -45.49 -2.15
C THR A 45 -23.10 -45.50 -3.19
N ASP A 46 -23.43 -45.64 -4.48
CA ASP A 46 -22.48 -45.62 -5.61
C ASP A 46 -21.92 -44.23 -5.95
N GLN A 47 -22.68 -43.15 -5.75
CA GLN A 47 -22.19 -41.79 -5.96
C GLN A 47 -21.20 -41.39 -4.86
N TYR A 48 -21.45 -41.83 -3.63
CA TYR A 48 -20.59 -41.59 -2.48
C TYR A 48 -19.24 -42.30 -2.58
N SER A 49 -19.22 -43.57 -3.00
CA SER A 49 -17.97 -44.32 -3.22
C SER A 49 -17.09 -43.67 -4.29
N THR A 50 -17.72 -43.12 -5.34
CA THR A 50 -17.03 -42.43 -6.44
C THR A 50 -16.43 -41.09 -6.01
N LEU A 51 -17.11 -40.34 -5.14
CA LEU A 51 -16.61 -39.06 -4.60
C LEU A 51 -15.49 -39.27 -3.59
N ALA A 52 -15.61 -40.25 -2.69
CA ALA A 52 -14.56 -40.61 -1.74
C ALA A 52 -13.26 -41.01 -2.47
N SER A 53 -13.36 -41.84 -3.52
CA SER A 53 -12.20 -42.20 -4.37
C SER A 53 -11.56 -40.98 -5.06
N LYS A 54 -12.37 -39.99 -5.45
CA LYS A 54 -11.84 -38.73 -6.01
C LYS A 54 -11.13 -37.88 -4.95
N CYS A 55 -11.68 -37.80 -3.74
CA CYS A 55 -11.06 -37.08 -2.63
C CYS A 55 -9.69 -37.68 -2.27
N GLU A 56 -9.59 -39.00 -2.16
CA GLU A 56 -8.32 -39.70 -1.92
C GLU A 56 -7.27 -39.44 -3.01
N LYS A 57 -7.68 -39.42 -4.28
CA LYS A 57 -6.79 -39.10 -5.40
C LYS A 57 -6.24 -37.68 -5.30
N VAL A 58 -7.07 -36.70 -4.94
CA VAL A 58 -6.63 -35.31 -4.77
C VAL A 58 -5.73 -35.16 -3.54
N ALA A 59 -6.03 -35.86 -2.44
CA ALA A 59 -5.16 -35.86 -1.25
C ALA A 59 -3.79 -36.48 -1.55
N LYS A 60 -3.77 -37.57 -2.33
CA LYS A 60 -2.52 -38.17 -2.82
C LYS A 60 -1.76 -37.25 -3.78
N GLU A 61 -2.46 -36.59 -4.71
CA GLU A 61 -1.86 -35.58 -5.60
C GLU A 61 -1.22 -34.44 -4.79
N LEU A 62 -1.86 -33.96 -3.73
CA LEU A 62 -1.31 -32.95 -2.85
C LEU A 62 0.02 -33.41 -2.23
N LEU A 63 0.05 -34.63 -1.67
CA LEU A 63 1.26 -35.20 -1.06
C LEU A 63 2.37 -35.43 -2.10
N ASP A 64 2.06 -36.08 -3.23
CA ASP A 64 3.03 -36.39 -4.27
C ASP A 64 3.65 -35.11 -4.86
N THR A 65 2.82 -34.08 -5.09
CA THR A 65 3.30 -32.79 -5.58
C THR A 65 4.05 -31.99 -4.51
N GLU A 66 3.72 -32.15 -3.22
CA GLU A 66 4.46 -31.52 -2.12
C GLU A 66 5.86 -32.12 -1.97
N MET A 67 5.97 -33.45 -1.99
CA MET A 67 7.26 -34.14 -1.92
C MET A 67 8.15 -33.77 -3.11
N LYS A 68 7.57 -33.67 -4.31
CA LYS A 68 8.30 -33.21 -5.49
C LYS A 68 8.77 -31.77 -5.34
N TYR A 69 7.89 -30.86 -4.92
CA TYR A 69 8.25 -29.45 -4.71
C TYR A 69 9.37 -29.30 -3.68
N CYS A 70 9.27 -30.00 -2.54
CA CYS A 70 10.30 -30.03 -1.51
C CYS A 70 11.65 -30.53 -2.07
N HIS A 71 11.63 -31.62 -2.85
CA HIS A 71 12.83 -32.17 -3.47
C HIS A 71 13.47 -31.19 -4.46
N ASP A 72 12.67 -30.61 -5.35
CA ASP A 72 13.12 -29.67 -6.38
C ASP A 72 13.74 -28.41 -5.73
N LEU A 73 13.12 -27.87 -4.67
CA LEU A 73 13.68 -26.73 -3.93
C LEU A 73 14.99 -27.08 -3.21
N THR A 74 15.03 -28.22 -2.52
CA THR A 74 16.19 -28.64 -1.73
C THR A 74 17.41 -28.88 -2.64
N GLN A 75 17.22 -29.69 -3.69
CA GLN A 75 18.27 -29.97 -4.65
C GLN A 75 18.79 -28.70 -5.32
N CYS A 76 17.88 -27.79 -5.70
CA CYS A 76 18.24 -26.51 -6.28
C CYS A 76 19.10 -25.69 -5.31
N TYR A 77 18.60 -25.48 -4.10
CA TYR A 77 19.28 -24.67 -3.10
C TYR A 77 20.69 -25.21 -2.81
N GLU A 78 20.83 -26.52 -2.61
CA GLU A 78 22.14 -27.16 -2.38
C GLU A 78 23.11 -26.95 -3.55
N ILE A 79 22.67 -27.18 -4.78
CA ILE A 79 23.54 -27.06 -5.97
C ILE A 79 24.00 -25.63 -6.19
N PHE A 80 23.07 -24.66 -6.15
CA PHE A 80 23.39 -23.26 -6.45
C PHE A 80 24.11 -22.56 -5.28
N SER A 81 23.72 -22.83 -4.03
CA SER A 81 24.40 -22.23 -2.86
C SER A 81 25.86 -22.67 -2.78
N GLN A 82 26.13 -23.96 -2.94
CA GLN A 82 27.50 -24.50 -2.95
C GLN A 82 28.27 -24.05 -4.20
N GLY A 83 27.63 -24.07 -5.38
CA GLY A 83 28.29 -23.73 -6.63
C GLY A 83 28.63 -22.24 -6.79
N LEU A 84 27.91 -21.35 -6.10
CA LEU A 84 28.18 -19.91 -6.07
C LEU A 84 28.96 -19.46 -4.82
N GLN A 85 29.26 -20.39 -3.90
CA GLN A 85 30.03 -20.11 -2.70
C GLN A 85 31.43 -19.59 -3.07
N GLY A 86 31.82 -18.46 -2.47
CA GLY A 86 33.11 -17.81 -2.75
C GLY A 86 33.16 -17.02 -4.06
N ILE A 87 32.12 -17.09 -4.91
CA ILE A 87 31.96 -16.23 -6.10
C ILE A 87 31.17 -14.96 -5.76
N ILE A 88 30.18 -15.09 -4.89
CA ILE A 88 29.36 -13.97 -4.40
C ILE A 88 29.56 -13.77 -2.89
N SER A 89 29.36 -12.54 -2.42
CA SER A 89 29.40 -12.21 -1.00
C SER A 89 28.18 -12.78 -0.25
N THR A 90 28.29 -12.93 1.07
CA THR A 90 27.16 -13.38 1.91
C THR A 90 25.94 -12.46 1.78
N SER A 91 26.16 -11.16 1.63
CA SER A 91 25.07 -10.20 1.40
C SER A 91 24.34 -10.48 0.08
N LEU A 92 25.07 -10.65 -1.02
CA LEU A 92 24.47 -10.98 -2.32
C LEU A 92 23.78 -12.35 -2.30
N ALA A 93 24.38 -13.34 -1.65
CA ALA A 93 23.76 -14.64 -1.46
C ALA A 93 22.42 -14.52 -0.72
N SER A 94 22.34 -13.72 0.36
CA SER A 94 21.08 -13.51 1.09
C SER A 94 19.99 -12.82 0.24
N GLN A 95 20.37 -11.93 -0.68
CA GLN A 95 19.44 -11.26 -1.59
C GLN A 95 19.01 -12.14 -2.76
N LEU A 96 19.87 -13.06 -3.20
CA LEU A 96 19.61 -13.97 -4.31
C LEU A 96 18.79 -15.20 -3.89
N PHE A 97 19.14 -15.81 -2.75
CA PHE A 97 18.48 -17.01 -2.24
C PHE A 97 17.33 -16.71 -1.27
N LEU A 98 17.18 -15.47 -0.79
CA LEU A 98 16.09 -15.07 0.11
C LEU A 98 15.98 -16.01 1.32
N ASN A 99 14.76 -16.35 1.74
CA ASN A 99 14.46 -17.31 2.81
C ASN A 99 14.17 -18.74 2.28
N PHE A 100 14.90 -19.20 1.25
CA PHE A 100 14.72 -20.55 0.66
C PHE A 100 14.75 -21.69 1.69
N GLU A 101 15.70 -21.66 2.63
CA GLU A 101 15.84 -22.69 3.68
C GLU A 101 14.58 -22.79 4.53
N GLN A 102 13.96 -21.65 4.85
CA GLN A 102 12.71 -21.60 5.59
C GLN A 102 11.59 -22.26 4.77
N LEU A 103 11.47 -21.95 3.47
CA LEU A 103 10.47 -22.58 2.60
C LEU A 103 10.67 -24.10 2.49
N ILE A 104 11.92 -24.58 2.41
CA ILE A 104 12.25 -26.01 2.43
C ILE A 104 11.78 -26.64 3.75
N PHE A 105 12.04 -25.99 4.88
CA PHE A 105 11.56 -26.46 6.18
C PHE A 105 10.03 -26.54 6.25
N VAL A 106 9.32 -25.50 5.80
CA VAL A 106 7.85 -25.46 5.77
C VAL A 106 7.31 -26.60 4.92
N SER A 107 7.82 -26.76 3.70
CA SER A 107 7.39 -27.80 2.77
C SER A 107 7.67 -29.21 3.32
N THR A 108 8.85 -29.41 3.92
CA THR A 108 9.22 -30.68 4.56
C THR A 108 8.27 -31.02 5.72
N SER A 109 7.93 -30.03 6.55
CA SER A 109 7.01 -30.19 7.67
C SER A 109 5.61 -30.58 7.17
N ILE A 110 5.11 -29.92 6.13
CA ILE A 110 3.81 -30.24 5.52
C ILE A 110 3.82 -31.64 4.90
N ALA A 111 4.84 -31.98 4.09
CA ALA A 111 4.97 -33.28 3.45
C ALA A 111 5.00 -34.43 4.46
N ASN A 112 5.70 -34.26 5.58
CA ASN A 112 5.76 -35.27 6.63
C ASN A 112 4.44 -35.43 7.38
N ALA A 113 3.76 -34.32 7.67
CA ALA A 113 2.45 -34.36 8.33
C ALA A 113 1.36 -34.96 7.42
N LEU A 114 1.38 -34.68 6.12
CA LEU A 114 0.44 -35.24 5.12
C LEU A 114 0.55 -36.77 4.95
N LYS A 115 1.65 -37.40 5.39
CA LYS A 115 1.76 -38.87 5.40
C LYS A 115 0.91 -39.52 6.49
N GLN A 116 0.52 -38.78 7.53
CA GLN A 116 -0.10 -39.31 8.74
C GLN A 116 -1.49 -38.72 9.01
N LEU A 117 -1.72 -37.48 8.60
CA LEU A 117 -2.92 -36.70 8.95
C LEU A 117 -3.66 -36.24 7.69
N PRO A 118 -4.99 -36.04 7.75
CA PRO A 118 -5.75 -35.52 6.63
C PRO A 118 -5.34 -34.08 6.30
N PRO A 119 -5.42 -33.65 5.02
CA PRO A 119 -4.94 -32.33 4.60
C PRO A 119 -5.51 -31.15 5.39
N GLY A 120 -6.78 -31.20 5.76
CA GLY A 120 -7.42 -30.15 6.55
C GLY A 120 -6.73 -29.92 7.90
N ASP A 121 -6.43 -30.99 8.63
CA ASP A 121 -5.83 -30.90 9.97
C ASP A 121 -4.38 -30.42 9.88
N VAL A 122 -3.62 -30.95 8.90
CA VAL A 122 -2.23 -30.54 8.64
C VAL A 122 -2.14 -29.04 8.39
N PHE A 123 -2.96 -28.51 7.49
CA PHE A 123 -2.89 -27.10 7.14
C PHE A 123 -3.46 -26.19 8.21
N VAL A 124 -4.40 -26.64 9.04
CA VAL A 124 -4.81 -25.88 10.25
C VAL A 124 -3.64 -25.76 11.21
N GLU A 125 -2.90 -26.85 11.47
CA GLU A 125 -1.76 -26.84 12.40
C GLU A 125 -0.57 -26.05 11.86
N LYS A 126 -0.30 -26.15 10.55
CA LYS A 126 0.90 -25.57 9.92
C LYS A 126 0.66 -24.21 9.26
N PHE A 127 -0.54 -23.64 9.36
CA PHE A 127 -0.90 -22.43 8.62
C PHE A 127 0.07 -21.27 8.87
N ASP A 128 0.45 -21.02 10.12
CA ASP A 128 1.31 -19.90 10.49
C ASP A 128 2.67 -19.96 9.79
N LEU A 129 3.18 -21.17 9.53
CA LEU A 129 4.45 -21.38 8.82
C LEU A 129 4.38 -20.91 7.37
N LEU A 130 3.20 -20.86 6.75
CA LEU A 130 3.02 -20.41 5.36
C LEU A 130 3.25 -18.90 5.19
N HIS A 131 3.31 -18.10 6.26
CA HIS A 131 3.68 -16.68 6.15
C HIS A 131 5.11 -16.47 5.64
N ALA A 132 5.97 -17.50 5.68
CA ALA A 132 7.28 -17.48 5.03
C ALA A 132 7.21 -17.17 3.52
N TYR A 133 6.08 -17.49 2.86
CA TYR A 133 5.84 -17.17 1.45
C TYR A 133 5.64 -15.67 1.22
N VAL A 134 5.11 -14.92 2.21
CA VAL A 134 4.96 -13.45 2.10
C VAL A 134 6.33 -12.79 1.97
N GLU A 135 7.26 -13.15 2.86
CA GLU A 135 8.62 -12.64 2.80
C GLU A 135 9.30 -12.99 1.46
N PHE A 136 9.20 -14.26 1.04
CA PHE A 136 9.83 -14.72 -0.20
C PHE A 136 9.29 -13.97 -1.42
N CYS A 137 7.96 -14.00 -1.61
CA CYS A 137 7.32 -13.44 -2.79
C CYS A 137 7.49 -11.93 -2.89
N SER A 138 7.53 -11.21 -1.75
CA SER A 138 7.79 -9.76 -1.73
C SER A 138 9.16 -9.36 -2.27
N LYS A 139 10.16 -10.25 -2.23
CA LYS A 139 11.55 -10.00 -2.65
C LYS A 139 11.93 -10.76 -3.93
N GLN A 140 11.09 -11.68 -4.39
CA GLN A 140 11.35 -12.59 -5.50
C GLN A 140 11.72 -11.86 -6.80
N GLN A 141 11.00 -10.80 -7.15
CA GLN A 141 11.25 -10.05 -8.38
C GLN A 141 12.60 -9.34 -8.36
N ALA A 142 12.99 -8.75 -7.22
CA ALA A 142 14.31 -8.14 -7.05
C ALA A 142 15.44 -9.18 -7.15
N ALA A 143 15.24 -10.39 -6.60
CA ALA A 143 16.21 -11.48 -6.75
C ALA A 143 16.37 -11.94 -8.21
N LEU A 144 15.28 -11.99 -8.98
CA LEU A 144 15.31 -12.30 -10.42
C LEU A 144 16.06 -11.23 -11.23
N GLU A 145 15.81 -9.96 -10.96
CA GLU A 145 16.51 -8.83 -11.59
C GLU A 145 18.01 -8.89 -11.30
N MET A 146 18.38 -9.08 -10.04
CA MET A 146 19.78 -9.24 -9.61
C MET A 146 20.46 -10.44 -10.25
N LEU A 147 19.77 -11.58 -10.37
CA LEU A 147 20.29 -12.75 -11.07
C LEU A 147 20.65 -12.42 -12.52
N ASN A 148 19.77 -11.71 -13.23
CA ASN A 148 20.00 -11.31 -14.61
C ASN A 148 21.18 -10.33 -14.73
N GLU A 149 21.29 -9.36 -13.82
CA GLU A 149 22.40 -8.41 -13.77
C GLU A 149 23.74 -9.11 -13.50
N LEU A 150 23.79 -10.02 -12.52
CA LEU A 150 24.98 -10.81 -12.23
C LEU A 150 25.37 -11.70 -13.42
N GLU A 151 24.38 -12.32 -14.06
CA GLU A 151 24.63 -13.11 -15.26
C GLU A 151 25.16 -12.24 -16.41
N HIS A 152 24.69 -10.99 -16.56
CA HIS A 152 25.11 -10.10 -17.63
C HIS A 152 26.48 -9.46 -17.39
N ASN A 153 26.75 -9.03 -16.16
CA ASN A 153 27.87 -8.16 -15.83
C ASN A 153 29.07 -8.90 -15.22
N ASN A 154 28.88 -10.09 -14.63
CA ASN A 154 29.94 -10.82 -13.94
C ASN A 154 30.29 -12.14 -14.65
N VAL A 155 31.48 -12.18 -15.27
CA VAL A 155 31.96 -13.36 -16.04
C VAL A 155 32.17 -14.58 -15.14
N SER A 156 32.78 -14.41 -13.96
CA SER A 156 33.05 -15.50 -13.02
C SER A 156 31.74 -16.09 -12.48
N PHE A 157 30.78 -15.23 -12.13
CA PHE A 157 29.42 -15.65 -11.77
C PHE A 157 28.77 -16.45 -12.88
N ARG A 158 28.79 -15.94 -14.12
CA ARG A 158 28.18 -16.61 -15.28
C ARG A 158 28.75 -18.01 -15.52
N GLN A 159 30.05 -18.20 -15.33
CA GLN A 159 30.71 -19.52 -15.49
C GLN A 159 30.30 -20.50 -14.39
N ALA A 160 30.31 -20.06 -13.12
CA ALA A 160 29.86 -20.85 -11.98
C ALA A 160 28.37 -21.22 -12.10
N TYR A 161 27.53 -20.23 -12.46
CA TYR A 161 26.10 -20.37 -12.69
C TYR A 161 25.79 -21.42 -13.77
N ARG A 162 26.46 -21.35 -14.94
CA ARG A 162 26.31 -22.35 -16.00
C ARG A 162 26.67 -23.76 -15.53
N SER A 163 27.73 -23.88 -14.72
CA SER A 163 28.14 -25.17 -14.15
C SER A 163 27.07 -25.73 -13.21
N CYS A 164 26.39 -24.87 -12.46
CA CYS A 164 25.23 -25.25 -11.64
C CYS A 164 24.05 -25.70 -12.50
N CYS A 165 23.71 -24.95 -13.56
CA CYS A 165 22.63 -25.31 -14.48
C CYS A 165 22.84 -26.69 -15.14
N ILE A 166 24.08 -27.07 -15.44
CA ILE A 166 24.39 -28.41 -15.96
C ILE A 166 24.05 -29.49 -14.91
N LYS A 167 24.39 -29.25 -13.64
CA LYS A 167 24.08 -30.18 -12.53
C LYS A 167 22.57 -30.31 -12.28
N THR A 168 21.79 -29.28 -12.57
CA THR A 168 20.31 -29.30 -12.52
C THR A 168 19.66 -29.72 -13.84
N LYS A 169 20.38 -30.45 -14.71
CA LYS A 169 19.87 -30.95 -15.99
C LYS A 169 19.35 -29.84 -16.94
N GLY A 170 19.98 -28.67 -16.88
CA GLY A 170 19.67 -27.51 -17.71
C GLY A 170 18.62 -26.56 -17.13
N ILE A 171 18.11 -26.81 -15.92
CA ILE A 171 17.11 -25.93 -15.29
C ILE A 171 17.81 -24.74 -14.63
N ASN A 172 17.43 -23.53 -15.06
CA ASN A 172 17.97 -22.28 -14.53
C ASN A 172 17.44 -21.96 -13.13
N PHE A 173 18.24 -21.27 -12.32
CA PHE A 173 17.82 -20.79 -10.99
C PHE A 173 16.60 -19.86 -11.06
N SER A 174 16.49 -19.07 -12.13
CA SER A 174 15.31 -18.21 -12.37
C SER A 174 14.00 -19.00 -12.38
N TYR A 175 13.97 -20.24 -12.88
CA TYR A 175 12.79 -21.09 -12.83
C TYR A 175 12.45 -21.50 -11.39
N PHE A 176 13.45 -21.87 -10.59
CA PHE A 176 13.27 -22.26 -9.20
C PHE A 176 12.77 -21.11 -8.33
N LEU A 177 13.21 -19.88 -8.60
CA LEU A 177 12.69 -18.67 -7.97
C LEU A 177 11.17 -18.48 -8.21
N LEU A 178 10.60 -19.04 -9.28
CA LEU A 178 9.15 -19.00 -9.56
C LEU A 178 8.34 -20.06 -8.80
N LEU A 179 8.97 -21.13 -8.31
CA LEU A 179 8.26 -22.26 -7.72
C LEU A 179 7.46 -21.90 -6.47
N PRO A 180 7.95 -21.07 -5.52
CA PRO A 180 7.19 -20.72 -4.32
C PRO A 180 5.87 -20.01 -4.61
N MET A 181 5.86 -19.00 -5.48
CA MET A 181 4.63 -18.31 -5.91
C MET A 181 3.66 -19.26 -6.61
N ASN A 182 4.19 -20.16 -7.47
CA ASN A 182 3.39 -21.19 -8.12
C ASN A 182 2.81 -22.21 -7.12
N ARG A 183 3.51 -22.50 -6.01
CA ARG A 183 3.03 -23.47 -5.01
C ARG A 183 1.93 -22.86 -4.14
N ILE A 184 2.15 -21.67 -3.58
CA ILE A 184 1.20 -21.05 -2.66
C ILE A 184 -0.16 -20.79 -3.34
N THR A 185 -0.15 -20.37 -4.60
CA THR A 185 -1.35 -20.15 -5.42
C THR A 185 -2.08 -21.44 -5.83
N ARG A 186 -1.40 -22.61 -5.81
CA ARG A 186 -2.02 -23.90 -6.10
C ARG A 186 -2.77 -24.50 -4.92
N TYR A 187 -2.39 -24.19 -3.68
CA TYR A 187 -3.07 -24.77 -2.51
C TYR A 187 -4.58 -24.46 -2.48
N PRO A 188 -5.05 -23.20 -2.66
CA PRO A 188 -6.49 -22.94 -2.72
C PRO A 188 -7.23 -23.82 -3.73
N LEU A 189 -6.67 -23.98 -4.93
CA LEU A 189 -7.28 -24.78 -6.01
C LEU A 189 -7.39 -26.27 -5.66
N ILE A 190 -6.39 -26.80 -4.94
CA ILE A 190 -6.40 -28.19 -4.46
C ILE A 190 -7.44 -28.34 -3.34
N PHE A 191 -7.49 -27.40 -2.39
CA PHE A 191 -8.46 -27.42 -1.30
C PHE A 191 -9.91 -27.24 -1.77
N GLU A 192 -10.16 -26.42 -2.78
CA GLU A 192 -11.48 -26.33 -3.43
C GLU A 192 -11.95 -27.67 -4.01
N LYS A 193 -11.03 -28.42 -4.64
CA LYS A 193 -11.34 -29.79 -5.12
C LYS A 193 -11.62 -30.73 -3.95
N LEU A 194 -10.83 -30.68 -2.88
CA LEU A 194 -11.04 -31.50 -1.68
C LEU A 194 -12.40 -31.22 -1.04
N VAL A 195 -12.77 -29.94 -0.86
CA VAL A 195 -14.09 -29.54 -0.34
C VAL A 195 -15.20 -30.05 -1.26
N LYS A 196 -15.04 -29.89 -2.58
CA LYS A 196 -16.02 -30.34 -3.58
C LYS A 196 -16.26 -31.85 -3.55
N TYR A 197 -15.24 -32.65 -3.24
CA TYR A 197 -15.33 -34.11 -3.21
C TYR A 197 -15.61 -34.70 -1.81
N THR A 198 -15.80 -33.85 -0.80
CA THR A 198 -16.11 -34.27 0.57
C THR A 198 -17.60 -34.03 0.88
N ASP A 199 -18.27 -34.99 1.51
CA ASP A 199 -19.70 -34.86 1.87
C ASP A 199 -19.92 -33.63 2.79
N PRO A 200 -20.98 -32.83 2.57
CA PRO A 200 -21.34 -31.68 3.43
C PRO A 200 -21.42 -31.97 4.94
N ASN A 201 -21.79 -33.19 5.32
CA ASN A 201 -21.95 -33.66 6.70
C ASN A 201 -20.71 -34.36 7.26
N ASP A 202 -19.64 -34.53 6.47
CA ASP A 202 -18.37 -35.09 6.95
C ASP A 202 -17.67 -34.09 7.88
N ALA A 203 -17.30 -34.54 9.09
CA ALA A 203 -16.60 -33.72 10.07
C ALA A 203 -15.29 -33.11 9.54
N LYS A 204 -14.62 -33.78 8.60
CA LYS A 204 -13.36 -33.32 7.98
C LYS A 204 -13.56 -32.11 7.07
N ARG A 205 -14.77 -31.93 6.52
CA ARG A 205 -15.06 -30.85 5.56
C ARG A 205 -14.89 -29.47 6.17
N LYS A 206 -15.24 -29.30 7.45
CA LYS A 206 -15.11 -28.03 8.17
C LYS A 206 -13.66 -27.50 8.15
N ASN A 207 -12.68 -28.37 8.37
CA ASN A 207 -11.27 -27.97 8.34
C ASN A 207 -10.79 -27.68 6.91
N LEU A 208 -11.27 -28.43 5.91
CA LEU A 208 -10.96 -28.15 4.50
C LEU A 208 -11.49 -26.79 4.05
N GLU A 209 -12.73 -26.44 4.42
CA GLU A 209 -13.35 -25.14 4.10
C GLU A 209 -12.61 -24.00 4.80
N LYS A 210 -12.31 -24.15 6.10
CA LYS A 210 -11.53 -23.18 6.86
C LYS A 210 -10.16 -22.93 6.21
N VAL A 211 -9.43 -23.98 5.88
CA VAL A 211 -8.11 -23.86 5.24
C VAL A 211 -8.21 -23.23 3.87
N CYS A 212 -9.23 -23.56 3.07
CA CYS A 212 -9.44 -22.96 1.76
C CYS A 212 -9.56 -21.43 1.84
N GLU A 213 -10.36 -20.92 2.78
CA GLU A 213 -10.52 -19.48 2.98
C GLU A 213 -9.25 -18.82 3.50
N LEU A 214 -8.56 -19.46 4.45
CA LEU A 214 -7.28 -18.98 4.97
C LEU A 214 -6.22 -18.88 3.86
N LEU A 215 -6.10 -19.90 3.01
CA LEU A 215 -5.15 -19.91 1.88
C LEU A 215 -5.49 -18.85 0.82
N LYS A 216 -6.79 -18.60 0.56
CA LYS A 216 -7.21 -17.50 -0.33
C LYS A 216 -6.81 -16.16 0.25
N SER A 217 -7.07 -15.93 1.54
CA SER A 217 -6.66 -14.72 2.25
C SER A 217 -5.14 -14.50 2.19
N LEU A 218 -4.34 -15.57 2.39
CA LEU A 218 -2.89 -15.48 2.31
C LEU A 218 -2.41 -15.15 0.89
N CYS A 219 -3.02 -15.72 -0.15
CA CYS A 219 -2.71 -15.34 -1.54
C CYS A 219 -3.02 -13.87 -1.82
N THR A 220 -4.12 -13.34 -1.28
CA THR A 220 -4.45 -11.91 -1.38
C THR A 220 -3.42 -11.06 -0.63
N GLU A 221 -3.05 -11.43 0.59
CA GLU A 221 -2.02 -10.74 1.36
C GLU A 221 -0.68 -10.68 0.61
N ILE A 222 -0.22 -11.81 0.07
CA ILE A 222 1.01 -11.86 -0.74
C ILE A 222 0.92 -10.88 -1.92
N ASN A 223 -0.19 -10.90 -2.66
CA ASN A 223 -0.40 -10.00 -3.79
C ASN A 223 -0.37 -8.53 -3.36
N ASP A 224 -1.01 -8.20 -2.24
CA ASP A 224 -1.08 -6.83 -1.73
C ASP A 224 0.30 -6.34 -1.26
N VAL A 225 1.06 -7.19 -0.56
CA VAL A 225 2.44 -6.87 -0.13
C VAL A 225 3.36 -6.68 -1.33
N VAL A 226 3.31 -7.58 -2.33
CA VAL A 226 4.10 -7.45 -3.56
C VAL A 226 3.74 -6.15 -4.29
N SER A 227 2.45 -5.86 -4.43
CA SER A 227 1.96 -4.63 -5.08
C SER A 227 2.39 -3.37 -4.33
N ALA A 228 2.38 -3.40 -3.00
CA ALA A 228 2.84 -2.31 -2.15
C ALA A 228 4.36 -2.09 -2.24
N MET A 229 5.15 -3.18 -2.33
CA MET A 229 6.61 -3.11 -2.53
C MET A 229 6.97 -2.52 -3.90
N ASP A 230 6.28 -2.92 -4.96
CA ASP A 230 6.46 -2.35 -6.30
C ASP A 230 6.08 -0.86 -6.32
N SER A 231 4.96 -0.51 -5.69
CA SER A 231 4.52 0.88 -5.53
C SER A 231 5.57 1.72 -4.79
N SER A 232 6.10 1.20 -3.68
CA SER A 232 7.12 1.88 -2.87
C SER A 232 8.43 2.05 -3.64
N SER A 233 8.83 1.05 -4.43
CA SER A 233 10.03 1.11 -5.28
C SER A 233 9.94 2.24 -6.30
N MET A 234 8.76 2.47 -6.88
CA MET A 234 8.53 3.59 -7.79
C MET A 234 8.57 4.96 -7.08
N LEU A 235 8.17 5.04 -5.81
CA LEU A 235 8.30 6.27 -5.02
C LEU A 235 9.75 6.57 -4.65
N ILE A 236 10.54 5.53 -4.33
CA ILE A 236 11.99 5.66 -4.12
C ILE A 236 12.66 6.14 -5.41
N TRP A 237 12.31 5.53 -6.54
CA TRP A 237 12.77 5.98 -7.85
C TRP A 237 12.44 7.46 -8.07
N ALA A 238 11.20 7.88 -7.82
CA ALA A 238 10.79 9.27 -7.98
C ALA A 238 11.56 10.22 -7.06
N GLN A 239 11.84 9.81 -5.82
CA GLN A 239 12.64 10.58 -4.86
C GLN A 239 14.06 10.83 -5.34
N GLN A 240 14.65 9.88 -6.06
CA GLN A 240 16.03 9.94 -6.55
C GLN A 240 16.15 10.65 -7.91
N HIS A 241 15.14 10.52 -8.78
CA HIS A 241 15.24 10.93 -10.19
C HIS A 241 14.39 12.15 -10.56
N VAL A 242 13.48 12.61 -9.69
CA VAL A 242 12.63 13.77 -9.96
C VAL A 242 13.11 14.99 -9.16
N HIS A 243 13.74 15.94 -9.84
CA HIS A 243 14.21 17.18 -9.23
C HIS A 243 13.06 18.19 -9.08
N CYS A 244 12.76 18.56 -7.83
CA CYS A 244 11.68 19.47 -7.45
C CYS A 244 12.21 20.76 -6.79
N GLU A 245 13.22 21.41 -7.39
CA GLU A 245 13.91 22.56 -6.77
C GLU A 245 12.98 23.74 -6.43
N ALA A 246 11.93 23.94 -7.23
CA ALA A 246 10.96 25.02 -7.05
C ALA A 246 10.02 24.83 -5.83
N ILE A 247 10.04 23.66 -5.19
CA ILE A 247 9.22 23.37 -4.01
C ILE A 247 10.14 23.20 -2.81
N GLN A 248 10.03 24.12 -1.85
CA GLN A 248 10.77 24.09 -0.59
C GLN A 248 9.80 23.97 0.59
N PRO A 249 9.97 22.97 1.47
CA PRO A 249 11.00 21.93 1.48
C PRO A 249 10.71 20.87 0.42
N PRO A 250 11.73 20.09 -0.01
CA PRO A 250 11.58 19.10 -1.08
C PRO A 250 10.52 18.06 -0.74
N ILE A 251 9.77 17.65 -1.76
CA ILE A 251 8.73 16.63 -1.63
C ILE A 251 9.35 15.32 -1.14
N VAL A 252 8.74 14.75 -0.11
CA VAL A 252 9.04 13.38 0.34
C VAL A 252 8.02 12.46 -0.33
N PHE A 253 8.42 11.74 -1.37
CA PHE A 253 7.51 10.85 -2.13
C PHE A 253 7.10 9.63 -1.32
N LEU A 254 8.04 9.02 -0.59
CA LEU A 254 7.78 7.90 0.32
C LEU A 254 7.22 8.41 1.66
N SER A 255 6.03 9.00 1.63
CA SER A 255 5.38 9.53 2.82
C SER A 255 3.87 9.31 2.80
N SER A 256 3.24 9.43 3.97
CA SER A 256 1.78 9.51 4.05
C SER A 256 1.28 10.89 3.63
N THR A 257 0.17 10.89 2.92
CA THR A 257 -0.56 12.09 2.52
C THR A 257 -1.48 12.54 3.67
N ARG A 258 -1.89 13.81 3.67
CA ARG A 258 -2.77 14.37 4.71
C ARG A 258 -4.17 13.74 4.73
N LYS A 259 -4.67 13.28 3.58
CA LYS A 259 -6.09 12.87 3.42
C LYS A 259 -6.32 11.47 2.87
N VAL A 260 -5.34 10.82 2.26
CA VAL A 260 -5.54 9.54 1.54
C VAL A 260 -4.53 8.47 1.96
N GLY A 261 -3.96 8.60 3.16
CA GLY A 261 -3.02 7.62 3.70
C GLY A 261 -1.68 7.58 2.95
N PRO A 262 -0.96 6.45 2.91
CA PRO A 262 0.30 6.30 2.20
C PRO A 262 0.22 6.74 0.73
N ARG A 263 1.22 7.49 0.25
CA ARG A 263 1.29 7.86 -1.17
C ARG A 263 1.52 6.62 -2.02
N CYS A 264 0.91 6.57 -3.20
CA CYS A 264 1.17 5.56 -4.23
C CYS A 264 1.25 6.23 -5.61
N LEU A 265 2.15 5.76 -6.48
CA LEU A 265 2.14 6.10 -7.90
C LEU A 265 1.11 5.22 -8.61
N LEU A 266 0.08 5.85 -9.19
CA LEU A 266 -1.02 5.15 -9.86
C LEU A 266 -0.75 4.95 -11.34
N HIS A 267 -0.18 5.97 -12.00
CA HIS A 267 0.16 5.88 -13.42
C HIS A 267 1.27 6.85 -13.82
N SER A 268 2.01 6.53 -14.87
CA SER A 268 3.05 7.39 -15.43
C SER A 268 3.18 7.22 -16.94
N GLY A 269 3.55 8.28 -17.64
CA GLY A 269 3.81 8.20 -19.08
C GLY A 269 4.09 9.56 -19.73
N ALA A 270 4.58 9.53 -20.96
CA ALA A 270 4.87 10.73 -21.74
C ALA A 270 3.60 11.30 -22.39
N LEU A 271 3.45 12.61 -22.33
CA LEU A 271 2.37 13.40 -22.91
C LEU A 271 2.96 14.62 -23.62
N GLN A 272 2.22 15.22 -24.55
CA GLN A 272 2.61 16.48 -25.18
C GLN A 272 1.68 17.61 -24.71
N LYS A 273 2.23 18.79 -24.44
CA LYS A 273 1.42 19.98 -24.21
C LYS A 273 0.87 20.49 -25.55
N GLN A 274 -0.46 20.56 -25.70
CA GLN A 274 -1.10 20.87 -26.99
C GLN A 274 -0.65 22.21 -27.60
N LEU A 275 -0.47 23.23 -26.76
CA LEU A 275 -0.14 24.60 -27.21
C LEU A 275 1.22 24.73 -27.91
N ASN A 276 2.23 23.95 -27.50
CA ASN A 276 3.60 24.12 -28.00
C ASN A 276 4.31 22.79 -28.31
N GLY A 277 3.60 21.67 -28.27
CA GLY A 277 4.14 20.34 -28.52
C GLY A 277 5.19 19.87 -27.51
N LYS A 278 5.41 20.59 -26.41
CA LYS A 278 6.46 20.26 -25.44
C LYS A 278 6.18 18.89 -24.82
N ILE A 279 7.17 18.00 -24.86
CA ILE A 279 7.09 16.69 -24.23
C ILE A 279 7.17 16.86 -22.72
N LEU A 280 6.22 16.26 -22.03
CA LEU A 280 6.12 16.21 -20.58
C LEU A 280 6.03 14.74 -20.15
N VAL A 281 6.55 14.43 -18.98
CA VAL A 281 6.31 13.15 -18.33
C VAL A 281 5.36 13.39 -17.16
N ALA A 282 4.18 12.78 -17.24
CA ALA A 282 3.15 12.87 -16.22
C ALA A 282 3.30 11.72 -15.21
N LEU A 283 3.25 12.06 -13.93
CA LEU A 283 3.26 11.12 -12.80
C LEU A 283 1.98 11.36 -11.99
N LEU A 284 1.04 10.42 -12.05
CA LEU A 284 -0.21 10.46 -11.31
C LEU A 284 -0.06 9.70 -10.00
N PHE A 285 -0.15 10.41 -8.88
CA PHE A 285 -0.21 9.83 -7.54
C PHE A 285 -1.65 9.81 -7.03
N ASN A 286 -1.88 9.14 -5.90
CA ASN A 286 -3.19 9.12 -5.25
C ASN A 286 -3.63 10.45 -4.64
N ASP A 287 -2.74 11.45 -4.51
CA ASP A 287 -3.05 12.77 -3.96
C ASP A 287 -2.86 13.95 -4.93
N PHE A 288 -1.98 13.82 -5.92
CA PHE A 288 -1.77 14.85 -6.95
C PHE A 288 -1.31 14.28 -8.31
N LEU A 289 -1.46 15.08 -9.36
CA LEU A 289 -0.85 14.87 -10.66
C LEU A 289 0.37 15.80 -10.83
N MET A 290 1.55 15.22 -11.07
CA MET A 290 2.78 15.96 -11.32
C MET A 290 3.15 15.92 -12.79
N LEU A 291 3.49 17.09 -13.34
CA LEU A 291 4.04 17.22 -14.68
C LEU A 291 5.51 17.56 -14.58
N THR A 292 6.32 16.86 -15.36
CA THR A 292 7.77 17.03 -15.39
C THR A 292 8.26 17.19 -16.82
N THR A 293 9.46 17.71 -16.98
CA THR A 293 10.19 17.76 -18.24
C THR A 293 11.36 16.81 -18.17
N PRO A 294 11.58 15.99 -19.19
CA PRO A 294 12.73 15.10 -19.20
C PRO A 294 14.04 15.87 -19.39
N MET A 295 15.10 15.45 -18.70
CA MET A 295 16.44 16.02 -18.90
C MET A 295 17.08 15.51 -20.20
N GLU A 296 16.78 14.27 -20.57
CA GLU A 296 17.20 13.63 -21.81
C GLU A 296 16.02 13.59 -22.80
N PRO A 297 16.27 13.81 -24.11
CA PRO A 297 15.18 13.82 -25.09
C PRO A 297 14.53 12.44 -25.21
N ILE A 298 13.18 12.42 -25.23
CA ILE A 298 12.41 11.19 -25.48
C ILE A 298 12.22 11.04 -26.99
N GLU A 299 12.86 10.04 -27.58
CA GLU A 299 12.80 9.78 -29.03
C GLU A 299 11.43 9.22 -29.46
N GLN A 300 10.86 8.30 -28.68
CA GLN A 300 9.60 7.61 -29.00
C GLN A 300 8.62 7.67 -27.84
N LEU A 301 7.59 8.52 -27.98
CA LEU A 301 6.58 8.73 -26.94
C LEU A 301 5.73 7.49 -26.63
N GLU A 302 5.47 6.63 -27.61
CA GLU A 302 4.62 5.45 -27.45
C GLU A 302 5.30 4.31 -26.69
N GLU A 303 6.61 4.21 -26.82
CA GLU A 303 7.42 3.15 -26.18
C GLU A 303 7.96 3.58 -24.81
N PHE A 304 7.92 4.89 -24.52
CA PHE A 304 8.44 5.44 -23.26
C PHE A 304 7.69 4.86 -22.05
N ARG A 305 8.45 4.19 -21.18
CA ARG A 305 7.97 3.68 -19.90
C ARG A 305 9.01 3.96 -18.84
N ILE A 306 8.54 4.33 -17.66
CA ILE A 306 9.37 4.48 -16.47
C ILE A 306 9.34 3.16 -15.71
N SER A 307 10.51 2.66 -15.35
CA SER A 307 10.68 1.54 -14.43
C SER A 307 11.48 1.98 -13.20
N LYS A 308 11.41 1.19 -12.13
CA LYS A 308 12.22 1.37 -10.92
C LYS A 308 13.75 1.33 -11.15
N THR A 309 14.19 0.80 -12.29
CA THR A 309 15.61 0.68 -12.69
C THR A 309 16.03 1.71 -13.74
N SER A 310 15.14 2.66 -14.09
CA SER A 310 15.43 3.66 -15.11
C SER A 310 16.35 4.74 -14.54
N GLU A 311 17.50 4.98 -15.14
CA GLU A 311 18.42 6.07 -14.74
C GLU A 311 17.98 7.46 -15.28
N PHE A 312 16.70 7.58 -15.68
CA PHE A 312 16.19 8.73 -16.40
C PHE A 312 15.79 9.86 -15.44
N HIS A 313 16.36 11.05 -15.63
CA HIS A 313 16.09 12.19 -14.75
C HIS A 313 15.01 13.13 -15.28
N LEU A 314 14.18 13.63 -14.35
CA LEU A 314 13.05 14.51 -14.60
C LEU A 314 13.19 15.80 -13.79
N ASN A 315 12.81 16.92 -14.39
CA ASN A 315 12.71 18.20 -13.69
C ASN A 315 11.24 18.61 -13.56
N LEU A 316 10.84 19.11 -12.39
CA LEU A 316 9.49 19.60 -12.16
C LEU A 316 9.14 20.70 -13.17
N TYR A 317 8.03 20.53 -13.90
CA TYR A 317 7.60 21.52 -14.90
C TYR A 317 6.89 22.70 -14.24
N LYS A 318 5.92 22.40 -13.37
CA LYS A 318 5.09 23.35 -12.61
C LYS A 318 4.63 22.70 -11.31
N THR A 319 4.09 23.50 -10.40
CA THR A 319 3.45 23.04 -9.16
C THR A 319 2.47 21.88 -9.46
N PRO A 320 2.57 20.74 -8.75
CA PRO A 320 1.66 19.62 -8.95
C PRO A 320 0.19 19.99 -8.73
N LEU A 321 -0.69 19.36 -9.51
CA LEU A 321 -2.13 19.58 -9.50
C LEU A 321 -2.78 18.67 -8.45
N LEU A 322 -3.34 19.24 -7.39
CA LEU A 322 -4.01 18.47 -6.33
C LEU A 322 -5.29 17.81 -6.83
N LEU A 323 -5.49 16.53 -6.48
CA LEU A 323 -6.69 15.80 -6.91
C LEU A 323 -7.98 16.28 -6.23
N GLU A 324 -7.88 16.98 -5.09
CA GLU A 324 -9.03 17.51 -4.34
C GLU A 324 -9.97 18.34 -5.22
N ASN A 325 -9.39 19.25 -6.02
CA ASN A 325 -10.13 20.17 -6.89
C ASN A 325 -9.95 19.83 -8.37
N ALA A 326 -9.41 18.64 -8.68
CA ALA A 326 -9.15 18.25 -10.05
C ALA A 326 -10.43 17.77 -10.76
N ARG A 327 -10.50 18.06 -12.06
CA ARG A 327 -11.48 17.49 -12.99
C ARG A 327 -10.87 17.37 -14.38
N VAL A 328 -11.39 16.43 -15.16
CA VAL A 328 -11.00 16.23 -16.54
C VAL A 328 -12.15 16.71 -17.42
N GLU A 329 -11.85 17.55 -18.40
CA GLU A 329 -12.83 18.03 -19.37
C GLU A 329 -12.43 17.60 -20.79
N GLN A 330 -13.46 17.38 -21.61
CA GLN A 330 -13.34 17.05 -23.02
C GLN A 330 -14.19 18.05 -23.80
N SER A 331 -13.56 19.00 -24.48
CA SER A 331 -14.28 19.88 -25.39
C SER A 331 -14.46 19.19 -26.76
N LYS A 332 -15.61 19.41 -27.40
CA LYS A 332 -15.92 18.89 -28.74
C LYS A 332 -14.98 19.44 -29.82
N GLU A 333 -14.28 20.53 -29.52
CA GLU A 333 -13.30 21.17 -30.42
C GLU A 333 -11.89 20.56 -30.32
N MET A 334 -11.65 19.67 -29.36
CA MET A 334 -10.35 19.06 -29.13
C MET A 334 -10.13 17.85 -30.05
N ASP A 335 -8.86 17.60 -30.41
CA ASP A 335 -8.51 16.42 -31.21
C ASP A 335 -8.75 15.09 -30.46
N ASP A 336 -8.78 13.99 -31.20
CA ASP A 336 -9.06 12.65 -30.65
C ASP A 336 -8.00 12.11 -29.68
N CYS A 337 -6.90 12.85 -29.46
CA CYS A 337 -5.81 12.47 -28.56
C CYS A 337 -5.62 13.46 -27.40
N SER A 338 -6.35 14.57 -27.38
CA SER A 338 -6.23 15.64 -26.39
C SER A 338 -7.27 15.54 -25.30
N PHE A 339 -6.91 15.98 -24.10
CA PHE A 339 -7.77 16.11 -22.94
C PHE A 339 -7.29 17.27 -22.06
N GLU A 340 -8.21 17.89 -21.33
CA GLU A 340 -7.90 19.02 -20.44
C GLU A 340 -7.99 18.57 -18.99
N VAL A 341 -6.97 18.91 -18.20
CA VAL A 341 -6.97 18.72 -16.75
C VAL A 341 -7.06 20.08 -16.09
N LEU A 342 -8.10 20.27 -15.28
CA LEU A 342 -8.31 21.48 -14.48
C LEU A 342 -8.13 21.17 -13.01
N SER A 343 -7.51 22.06 -12.25
CA SER A 343 -7.41 22.00 -10.79
C SER A 343 -7.41 23.42 -10.22
N GLY A 344 -8.53 23.84 -9.63
CA GLY A 344 -8.72 25.22 -9.19
C GLY A 344 -8.63 26.20 -10.36
N GLU A 345 -7.69 27.15 -10.29
CA GLU A 345 -7.44 28.14 -11.36
C GLU A 345 -6.48 27.64 -12.45
N PHE A 346 -5.85 26.48 -12.27
CA PHE A 346 -4.91 25.93 -13.24
C PHE A 346 -5.64 25.03 -14.24
N SER A 347 -5.38 25.27 -15.53
CA SER A 347 -5.80 24.41 -16.64
C SER A 347 -4.58 24.04 -17.50
N VAL A 348 -4.54 22.78 -17.95
CA VAL A 348 -3.56 22.30 -18.92
C VAL A 348 -4.20 21.34 -19.92
N ILE A 349 -4.00 21.63 -21.21
CA ILE A 349 -4.40 20.74 -22.30
C ILE A 349 -3.22 19.85 -22.68
N LEU A 350 -3.42 18.54 -22.52
CA LEU A 350 -2.44 17.49 -22.77
C LEU A 350 -2.89 16.62 -23.94
N ARG A 351 -1.94 16.17 -24.74
CA ARG A 351 -2.13 15.29 -25.89
C ARG A 351 -1.42 13.97 -25.62
N ALA A 352 -2.18 12.89 -25.63
CA ALA A 352 -1.65 11.54 -25.50
C ALA A 352 -1.06 11.06 -26.83
N PRO A 353 -0.20 10.02 -26.82
CA PRO A 353 0.38 9.47 -28.05
C PRO A 353 -0.68 8.94 -29.03
N ASN A 354 -1.76 8.37 -28.51
CA ASN A 354 -2.88 7.85 -29.29
C ASN A 354 -4.20 7.90 -28.51
N ARG A 355 -5.32 7.63 -29.20
CA ARG A 355 -6.68 7.67 -28.63
C ARG A 355 -6.86 6.71 -27.44
N ASN A 356 -6.24 5.53 -27.48
CA ASN A 356 -6.34 4.56 -26.40
C ASN A 356 -5.61 5.04 -25.15
N ALA A 357 -4.40 5.57 -25.32
CA ALA A 357 -3.65 6.20 -24.24
C ALA A 357 -4.43 7.37 -23.63
N ARG A 358 -5.08 8.21 -24.45
CA ARG A 358 -5.97 9.27 -23.96
C ARG A 358 -7.08 8.71 -23.06
N LEU A 359 -7.85 7.74 -23.56
CA LEU A 359 -8.95 7.14 -22.80
C LEU A 359 -8.46 6.50 -21.50
N PHE A 360 -7.29 5.86 -21.53
CA PHE A 360 -6.67 5.28 -20.35
C PHE A 360 -6.28 6.36 -19.33
N TRP A 361 -5.62 7.43 -19.75
CA TRP A 361 -5.27 8.56 -18.87
C TRP A 361 -6.49 9.18 -18.20
N ILE A 362 -7.54 9.45 -18.97
CA ILE A 362 -8.80 10.00 -18.44
C ILE A 362 -9.38 9.07 -17.39
N ALA A 363 -9.50 7.77 -17.70
CA ALA A 363 -10.03 6.78 -16.78
C ALA A 363 -9.20 6.67 -15.48
N GLN A 364 -7.85 6.71 -15.57
CA GLN A 364 -6.98 6.66 -14.39
C GLN A 364 -7.10 7.92 -13.53
N ILE A 365 -7.13 9.11 -14.13
CA ILE A 365 -7.26 10.38 -13.40
C ILE A 365 -8.64 10.47 -12.73
N GLU A 366 -9.72 10.15 -13.44
CA GLU A 366 -11.08 10.16 -12.89
C GLU A 366 -11.23 9.14 -11.76
N LYS A 367 -10.67 7.93 -11.93
CA LYS A 367 -10.63 6.91 -10.88
C LYS A 367 -9.90 7.43 -9.63
N ALA A 368 -8.72 8.01 -9.80
CA ALA A 368 -7.92 8.55 -8.71
C ALA A 368 -8.66 9.68 -7.95
N ILE A 369 -9.31 10.59 -8.68
CA ILE A 369 -10.12 11.68 -8.09
C ILE A 369 -11.28 11.11 -7.28
N ASN A 370 -11.98 10.09 -7.81
CA ASN A 370 -13.10 9.46 -7.10
C ASN A 370 -12.64 8.72 -5.84
N GLU A 371 -11.55 7.96 -5.92
CA GLU A 371 -10.95 7.28 -4.76
C GLU A 371 -10.49 8.28 -3.69
N TYR A 372 -9.85 9.39 -4.10
CA TYR A 372 -9.46 10.48 -3.20
C TYR A 372 -10.66 11.04 -2.43
N ARG A 373 -11.76 11.35 -3.13
CA ARG A 373 -12.99 11.87 -2.52
C ARG A 373 -13.60 10.86 -1.54
N ASN A 374 -13.66 9.59 -1.92
CA ASN A 374 -14.23 8.53 -1.07
C ASN A 374 -13.43 8.36 0.23
N GLN A 375 -12.10 8.34 0.16
CA GLN A 375 -11.25 8.22 1.35
C GLN A 375 -11.36 9.43 2.28
N CYS A 376 -11.46 10.64 1.72
CA CYS A 376 -11.70 11.86 2.50
C CYS A 376 -13.01 11.82 3.30
N LEU A 377 -14.05 11.14 2.79
CA LEU A 377 -15.33 10.98 3.49
C LEU A 377 -15.23 10.00 4.66
N THR A 378 -14.44 8.93 4.51
CA THR A 378 -14.27 7.90 5.55
C THR A 378 -13.53 8.45 6.79
N LEU A 379 -12.54 9.33 6.60
CA LEU A 379 -11.77 9.96 7.68
C LEU A 379 -12.59 10.93 8.55
N LYS A 380 -13.73 11.43 8.07
CA LYS A 380 -14.59 12.37 8.82
C LYS A 380 -15.50 11.70 9.84
N LYS A 381 -15.55 10.35 9.90
CA LYS A 381 -16.31 9.64 10.94
C LYS A 381 -15.43 9.48 12.19
N PRO A 382 -15.71 10.18 13.30
CA PRO A 382 -15.01 9.89 14.54
C PRO A 382 -15.40 8.49 14.99
N SER A 383 -14.40 7.60 15.09
CA SER A 383 -14.53 6.31 15.76
C SER A 383 -14.69 6.57 17.26
N ILE A 384 -15.91 6.84 17.70
CA ILE A 384 -16.25 6.90 19.12
C ILE A 384 -16.96 5.60 19.46
N SER A 385 -16.20 4.68 20.04
CA SER A 385 -16.76 3.57 20.81
C SER A 385 -16.10 3.59 22.18
N CYS A 386 -16.57 4.48 23.06
CA CYS A 386 -16.40 4.34 24.50
C CYS A 386 -17.51 5.11 25.22
N ASP A 387 -18.38 4.38 25.91
CA ASP A 387 -19.33 4.93 26.88
C ASP A 387 -18.53 5.56 28.02
N MET A 388 -18.28 6.87 27.95
CA MET A 388 -17.66 7.61 29.04
C MET A 388 -18.49 8.85 29.36
N SER A 389 -18.93 8.96 30.62
CA SER A 389 -19.67 10.12 31.11
C SER A 389 -18.80 11.38 31.06
N GLU A 390 -19.19 12.35 30.23
CA GLU A 390 -18.57 13.67 30.15
C GLU A 390 -18.74 14.42 31.50
N GLN A 391 -17.63 14.78 32.15
CA GLN A 391 -17.63 15.48 33.45
C GLN A 391 -17.43 17.00 33.33
N GLY A 392 -17.19 17.49 32.12
CA GLY A 392 -16.99 18.91 31.85
C GLY A 392 -16.38 19.17 30.48
N ARG A 393 -16.07 20.44 30.22
CA ARG A 393 -15.40 20.90 29.01
C ARG A 393 -14.26 21.85 29.34
N LEU A 394 -13.15 21.69 28.62
CA LEU A 394 -12.06 22.65 28.58
C LEU A 394 -12.24 23.52 27.34
N PHE A 395 -12.50 24.80 27.53
CA PHE A 395 -12.44 25.80 26.47
C PHE A 395 -11.01 26.32 26.36
N VAL A 396 -10.48 26.31 25.16
CA VAL A 396 -9.12 26.77 24.85
C VAL A 396 -9.19 27.83 23.77
N GLU A 397 -8.62 28.98 24.05
CA GLU A 397 -8.37 30.04 23.08
C GLU A 397 -6.86 30.13 22.84
N LEU A 398 -6.46 29.93 21.59
CA LEU A 398 -5.12 30.21 21.13
C LEU A 398 -4.99 31.70 20.85
N VAL A 399 -4.28 32.41 21.72
CA VAL A 399 -4.13 33.87 21.61
C VAL A 399 -3.11 34.20 20.53
N CYS A 400 -1.88 33.72 20.64
CA CYS A 400 -0.86 33.92 19.62
C CYS A 400 0.24 32.86 19.68
N ILE A 401 1.03 32.80 18.62
CA ILE A 401 2.19 31.93 18.48
C ILE A 401 3.40 32.80 18.14
N LEU A 402 4.49 32.64 18.89
CA LEU A 402 5.73 33.38 18.72
C LEU A 402 6.84 32.45 18.21
N ASN A 403 7.86 33.03 17.58
CA ASN A 403 9.05 32.34 17.06
C ASN A 403 8.78 31.33 15.92
N VAL A 404 7.84 31.61 15.02
CA VAL A 404 7.52 30.72 13.87
C VAL A 404 7.65 31.43 12.50
N ASP A 405 7.68 32.77 12.50
CA ASP A 405 7.61 33.60 11.28
C ASP A 405 8.73 33.35 10.26
N SER A 406 9.97 33.15 10.72
CA SER A 406 11.11 32.90 9.82
C SER A 406 10.96 31.57 9.07
N THR A 407 10.47 30.54 9.74
CA THR A 407 10.22 29.21 9.15
C THR A 407 9.03 29.24 8.21
N LEU A 408 7.96 29.97 8.55
CA LEU A 408 6.78 30.10 7.68
C LEU A 408 7.08 30.81 6.36
N ARG A 409 7.93 31.85 6.42
CA ARG A 409 8.43 32.53 5.22
C ARG A 409 9.22 31.58 4.31
N LEU A 410 10.01 30.66 4.89
CA LEU A 410 10.74 29.64 4.14
C LEU A 410 9.81 28.60 3.51
N LEU A 411 8.73 28.23 4.20
CA LEU A 411 7.74 27.25 3.72
C LEU A 411 6.71 27.86 2.75
N GLY A 412 6.65 29.19 2.65
CA GLY A 412 5.64 29.90 1.86
C GLY A 412 4.21 29.71 2.38
N THR A 413 4.05 29.24 3.63
CA THR A 413 2.74 28.99 4.23
C THR A 413 2.36 30.11 5.19
N GLN A 414 1.10 30.53 5.12
CA GLN A 414 0.52 31.54 6.01
C GLN A 414 -0.44 30.92 7.03
N SER A 415 -0.72 29.62 6.88
CA SER A 415 -1.53 28.85 7.81
C SER A 415 -0.75 27.70 8.43
N ILE A 416 -1.07 27.43 9.69
CA ILE A 416 -0.56 26.31 10.46
C ILE A 416 -1.72 25.49 11.01
N LEU A 417 -1.48 24.21 11.26
CA LEU A 417 -2.44 23.33 11.90
C LEU A 417 -2.07 23.19 13.37
N CYS A 418 -2.98 23.60 14.25
CA CYS A 418 -2.83 23.40 15.68
C CYS A 418 -3.65 22.17 16.11
N LYS A 419 -3.01 21.27 16.85
CA LYS A 419 -3.66 20.12 17.48
C LYS A 419 -3.76 20.38 18.97
N PHE A 420 -4.95 20.20 19.52
CA PHE A 420 -5.24 20.24 20.95
C PHE A 420 -5.70 18.85 21.38
N GLN A 421 -5.15 18.31 22.45
CA GLN A 421 -5.46 16.95 22.88
C GLN A 421 -5.56 16.84 24.41
N ILE A 422 -6.52 16.05 24.88
CA ILE A 422 -6.65 15.57 26.26
C ILE A 422 -6.88 14.07 26.20
N GLY A 423 -5.93 13.27 26.70
CA GLY A 423 -6.01 11.81 26.63
C GLY A 423 -6.23 11.33 25.18
N GLN A 424 -7.37 10.70 24.90
CA GLN A 424 -7.76 10.22 23.57
C GLN A 424 -8.58 11.24 22.75
N SER A 425 -9.05 12.33 23.35
CA SER A 425 -9.80 13.38 22.65
C SER A 425 -8.85 14.37 22.01
N SER A 426 -8.91 14.52 20.69
CA SER A 426 -8.15 15.53 19.96
C SER A 426 -9.03 16.40 19.08
N THR A 427 -8.68 17.67 18.95
CA THR A 427 -9.31 18.61 18.02
C THR A 427 -8.22 19.35 17.26
N TYR A 428 -8.49 19.62 15.99
CA TYR A 428 -7.58 20.32 15.09
C TYR A 428 -8.18 21.67 14.69
N ALA A 429 -7.33 22.69 14.56
CA ALA A 429 -7.72 24.01 14.08
C ALA A 429 -6.68 24.53 13.09
N ASP A 430 -7.12 24.89 11.88
CA ASP A 430 -6.29 25.67 10.95
C ASP A 430 -6.26 27.13 11.42
N VAL A 431 -5.06 27.67 11.54
CA VAL A 431 -4.78 28.99 12.12
C VAL A 431 -4.04 29.84 11.10
N ASP A 432 -4.63 31.00 10.77
CA ASP A 432 -3.99 32.02 9.94
C ASP A 432 -3.14 32.95 10.82
N ILE A 433 -1.84 32.96 10.59
CA ILE A 433 -0.87 33.70 11.40
C ILE A 433 -0.92 35.21 11.12
N ASN A 434 -1.50 35.63 9.99
CA ASN A 434 -1.68 37.04 9.68
C ASN A 434 -2.59 37.76 10.70
N LYS A 435 -3.46 37.01 11.40
CA LYS A 435 -4.41 37.56 12.36
C LYS A 435 -3.76 38.09 13.64
N LYS A 436 -2.48 37.77 13.89
CA LYS A 436 -1.59 38.17 15.02
C LYS A 436 -2.08 37.85 16.43
N GLU A 437 -3.36 37.99 16.73
CA GLU A 437 -3.99 37.69 18.01
C GLU A 437 -5.34 36.97 17.83
N HIS A 438 -5.76 36.23 18.85
CA HIS A 438 -7.02 35.48 18.89
C HIS A 438 -7.18 34.53 17.69
N LEU A 439 -6.17 33.68 17.53
CA LEU A 439 -5.96 32.83 16.37
C LEU A 439 -7.06 31.78 16.19
N CYS A 440 -7.45 31.07 17.26
CA CYS A 440 -8.58 30.14 17.22
C CYS A 440 -9.17 29.86 18.61
N THR A 441 -10.41 29.37 18.64
CA THR A 441 -11.07 28.87 19.86
C THR A 441 -11.57 27.46 19.62
N THR A 442 -11.43 26.59 20.63
CA THR A 442 -11.89 25.21 20.59
C THR A 442 -12.38 24.76 21.97
N GLN A 443 -13.13 23.67 22.02
CA GLN A 443 -13.57 23.02 23.25
C GLN A 443 -13.23 21.53 23.19
N LEU A 444 -12.72 20.99 24.29
CA LEU A 444 -12.46 19.56 24.44
C LEU A 444 -13.27 18.98 25.61
N PRO A 445 -13.88 17.80 25.45
CA PRO A 445 -14.56 17.14 26.56
C PRO A 445 -13.55 16.66 27.61
N ILE A 446 -13.92 16.74 28.88
CA ILE A 446 -13.16 16.22 30.01
C ILE A 446 -13.89 14.97 30.51
N TYR A 447 -13.26 13.80 30.34
CA TYR A 447 -13.76 12.54 30.87
C TYR A 447 -13.19 12.25 32.26
N LYS A 448 -13.79 11.30 32.97
CA LYS A 448 -13.38 10.91 34.32
C LYS A 448 -11.93 10.43 34.42
N THR A 449 -11.39 9.83 33.35
CA THR A 449 -9.99 9.40 33.26
C THR A 449 -9.01 10.54 32.99
N ALA A 450 -9.51 11.73 32.62
CA ALA A 450 -8.66 12.85 32.20
C ALA A 450 -7.91 13.54 33.35
N TYR A 451 -8.18 13.21 34.61
CA TYR A 451 -7.46 13.79 35.76
C TYR A 451 -5.98 13.41 35.77
N ASP A 452 -5.66 12.18 35.36
CA ASP A 452 -4.29 11.66 35.25
C ASP A 452 -3.66 11.93 33.87
N ASP A 453 -4.41 12.54 32.96
CA ASP A 453 -3.95 12.86 31.60
C ASP A 453 -3.28 14.24 31.51
N PHE A 454 -2.66 14.49 30.36
CA PHE A 454 -2.07 15.77 30.00
C PHE A 454 -2.93 16.46 28.94
N PHE A 455 -3.04 17.78 29.06
CA PHE A 455 -3.41 18.62 27.94
C PHE A 455 -2.16 18.87 27.09
N GLU A 456 -2.23 18.56 25.80
CA GLU A 456 -1.17 18.79 24.82
C GLU A 456 -1.63 19.79 23.77
N VAL A 457 -0.77 20.76 23.47
CA VAL A 457 -0.85 21.62 22.29
C VAL A 457 0.33 21.31 21.38
N ALA A 458 0.06 21.02 20.11
CA ALA A 458 1.10 20.77 19.11
C ALA A 458 0.87 21.65 17.88
N ILE A 459 1.95 22.23 17.36
CA ILE A 459 1.93 23.10 16.18
C ILE A 459 2.52 22.33 15.00
N PHE A 460 1.76 22.25 13.92
CA PHE A 460 2.16 21.64 12.68
C PHE A 460 2.22 22.67 11.56
N LEU A 461 3.34 22.69 10.83
CA LEU A 461 3.53 23.52 9.66
C LEU A 461 2.99 22.77 8.45
N ASN A 462 1.97 23.36 7.83
CA ASN A 462 1.23 22.72 6.74
C ASN A 462 2.16 22.47 5.55
N ARG A 463 2.14 21.26 5.00
CA ARG A 463 2.81 20.95 3.73
C ARG A 463 1.80 20.36 2.76
N ILE A 464 1.74 20.95 1.56
CA ILE A 464 0.73 20.57 0.57
C ILE A 464 1.04 19.18 -0.02
N PHE A 465 2.31 18.88 -0.28
CA PHE A 465 2.76 17.68 -0.98
C PHE A 465 3.52 16.70 -0.08
N SER A 466 3.49 16.88 1.24
CA SER A 466 4.20 16.04 2.20
C SER A 466 3.50 16.13 3.56
N PRO A 467 3.76 15.22 4.51
CA PRO A 467 3.26 15.34 5.87
C PRO A 467 3.57 16.71 6.47
N ASP A 468 2.66 17.19 7.32
CA ASP A 468 2.88 18.41 8.09
C ASP A 468 4.08 18.22 9.03
N LEU A 469 4.91 19.26 9.19
CA LEU A 469 6.08 19.20 10.07
C LEU A 469 5.70 19.66 11.47
N CYS A 470 5.98 18.85 12.49
CA CYS A 470 5.81 19.27 13.87
C CYS A 470 6.84 20.37 14.19
N ALA A 471 6.38 21.60 14.36
CA ALA A 471 7.21 22.71 14.81
C ALA A 471 7.58 22.56 16.30
N GLY A 472 6.69 21.95 17.08
CA GLY A 472 6.89 21.68 18.49
C GLY A 472 5.57 21.41 19.22
N SER A 473 5.67 20.80 20.39
CA SER A 473 4.52 20.57 21.27
C SER A 473 4.84 20.93 22.72
N SER A 474 3.79 21.20 23.49
CA SER A 474 3.88 21.48 24.92
C SER A 474 2.76 20.78 25.66
N LYS A 475 3.04 20.33 26.87
CA LYS A 475 2.14 19.53 27.70
C LYS A 475 1.99 20.13 29.08
N ILE A 476 0.81 19.99 29.67
CA ILE A 476 0.51 20.38 31.06
C ILE A 476 -0.41 19.34 31.68
N ALA A 477 -0.16 19.00 32.94
CA ALA A 477 -1.01 18.06 33.67
C ALA A 477 -2.42 18.65 33.83
N MET A 478 -3.45 17.84 33.57
CA MET A 478 -4.83 18.28 33.78
C MET A 478 -5.10 18.60 35.25
N ALA A 479 -4.50 17.87 36.19
CA ALA A 479 -4.57 18.16 37.62
C ALA A 479 -4.16 19.62 37.95
N ASP A 480 -3.10 20.14 37.32
CA ASP A 480 -2.63 21.51 37.53
C ASP A 480 -3.61 22.54 36.97
N LEU A 481 -4.16 22.28 35.78
CA LEU A 481 -5.17 23.14 35.15
C LEU A 481 -6.44 23.21 35.99
N LEU A 482 -6.94 22.06 36.45
CA LEU A 482 -8.15 21.98 37.27
C LEU A 482 -7.94 22.64 38.64
N THR A 483 -6.81 22.41 39.30
CA THR A 483 -6.47 23.07 40.57
C THR A 483 -6.45 24.59 40.41
N THR A 484 -5.79 25.08 39.37
CA THR A 484 -5.72 26.52 39.07
C THR A 484 -7.10 27.12 38.78
N ALA A 485 -7.97 26.39 38.07
CA ALA A 485 -9.34 26.80 37.78
C ALA A 485 -10.23 26.89 39.03
N THR A 486 -10.00 26.07 40.06
CA THR A 486 -10.73 26.21 41.34
C THR A 486 -10.32 27.48 42.12
N MET A 487 -9.09 27.94 41.95
CA MET A 487 -8.54 29.12 42.63
C MET A 487 -8.93 30.44 41.94
N HIS A 488 -9.18 30.42 40.63
CA HIS A 488 -9.48 31.62 39.83
C HIS A 488 -10.82 31.51 39.10
N ARG A 489 -11.76 32.42 39.40
CA ARG A 489 -13.05 32.54 38.69
C ARG A 489 -12.90 33.43 37.45
N GLY A 490 -12.28 32.92 36.38
CA GLY A 490 -12.14 33.64 35.11
C GLY A 490 -11.22 32.93 34.10
N PRO A 491 -11.09 33.45 32.87
CA PRO A 491 -10.18 32.91 31.88
C PRO A 491 -8.72 33.05 32.34
N MET A 492 -8.03 31.92 32.43
CA MET A 492 -6.62 31.87 32.83
C MET A 492 -5.74 31.92 31.57
N SER A 493 -4.71 32.78 31.55
CA SER A 493 -3.74 32.83 30.46
C SER A 493 -2.41 32.24 30.90
N LYS A 494 -1.86 31.32 30.10
CA LYS A 494 -0.56 30.71 30.37
C LYS A 494 0.27 30.67 29.08
N GLN A 495 1.55 30.97 29.22
CA GLN A 495 2.53 30.84 28.16
C GLN A 495 3.19 29.46 28.25
N PHE A 496 3.35 28.81 27.10
CA PHE A 496 3.97 27.51 26.94
C PHE A 496 5.18 27.65 26.02
N ASP A 497 6.33 27.23 26.51
CA ASP A 497 7.49 26.96 25.67
C ASP A 497 7.33 25.54 25.10
N CYS A 498 7.31 25.41 23.78
CA CYS A 498 7.21 24.10 23.14
C CYS A 498 8.58 23.43 23.07
N GLU A 499 8.58 22.12 23.30
CA GLU A 499 9.70 21.26 22.97
C GLU A 499 9.83 21.19 21.43
N PRO A 500 11.08 21.15 20.91
CA PRO A 500 11.31 21.09 19.48
C PRO A 500 10.75 19.79 18.89
N GLY A 501 10.03 19.91 17.77
CA GLY A 501 9.54 18.76 17.01
C GLY A 501 10.52 18.31 15.93
N ASP A 502 10.01 18.13 14.71
CA ASP A 502 10.78 17.70 13.54
C ASP A 502 11.82 18.76 13.09
N ILE A 503 11.61 20.02 13.49
CA ILE A 503 12.52 21.13 13.22
C ILE A 503 13.29 21.44 14.50
N THR A 504 14.44 20.80 14.67
CA THR A 504 15.26 20.86 15.89
C THR A 504 15.65 22.28 16.32
N ASN A 505 15.82 23.19 15.36
CA ASN A 505 16.21 24.58 15.62
C ASN A 505 15.02 25.52 15.89
N LEU A 506 13.78 25.04 15.77
CA LEU A 506 12.58 25.82 16.00
C LEU A 506 12.02 25.56 17.40
N ARG A 507 11.80 26.63 18.16
CA ARG A 507 11.17 26.57 19.49
C ARG A 507 10.00 27.54 19.55
N PRO A 508 8.81 27.10 19.09
CA PRO A 508 7.63 27.94 19.14
C PRO A 508 7.25 28.23 20.60
N ARG A 509 6.66 29.40 20.83
CA ARG A 509 6.02 29.72 22.10
C ARG A 509 4.55 30.00 21.87
N VAL A 510 3.70 29.45 22.72
CA VAL A 510 2.25 29.52 22.57
C VAL A 510 1.65 30.21 23.76
N ILE A 511 0.77 31.18 23.53
CA ILE A 511 -0.02 31.80 24.59
C ILE A 511 -1.45 31.29 24.46
N LEU A 512 -1.90 30.55 25.47
CA LEU A 512 -3.24 30.00 25.53
C LEU A 512 -4.04 30.65 26.66
N LYS A 513 -5.33 30.84 26.43
CA LYS A 513 -6.33 31.16 27.44
C LYS A 513 -7.26 29.97 27.64
N PHE A 514 -7.54 29.62 28.90
CA PHE A 514 -8.36 28.47 29.24
C PHE A 514 -9.53 28.86 30.12
N VAL A 515 -10.65 28.17 29.92
CA VAL A 515 -11.78 28.15 30.85
C VAL A 515 -12.21 26.71 31.05
N VAL A 516 -12.22 26.25 32.30
CA VAL A 516 -12.73 24.92 32.66
C VAL A 516 -14.17 25.07 33.12
N GLN A 517 -15.07 24.28 32.53
CA GLN A 517 -16.45 24.16 32.97
C GLN A 517 -16.73 22.71 33.34
N LEU A 518 -16.89 22.42 34.64
CA LEU A 518 -17.28 21.10 35.12
C LEU A 518 -18.82 20.99 35.16
N PHE A 519 -19.34 19.85 34.71
CA PHE A 519 -20.76 19.50 34.82
C PHE A 519 -20.96 18.78 36.15
N TYR A 520 -21.50 19.50 37.13
CA TYR A 520 -21.83 18.97 38.46
C TYR A 520 -23.13 18.18 38.45
#